data_AF-A0A8B6LXL1-F1
#
_entry.id   AF-A0A8B6LXL1-F1
#
_cell.length_a   1.000
_cell.length_b   1.000
_cell.length_c   1.000
_cell.angle_alpha   90.00
_cell.angle_beta   90.00
_cell.angle_gamma   90.00
#
_symmetry.space_group_name_H-M   'P 1'
#
loop_
_entity.id
_entity.type
_entity.pdbx_description
1 polymer ?
#
loop_
_entity_poly.entity_id
_entity_poly.type
_entity_poly.pdbx_seq_one_letter_code
_entity_poly.pdbx_strand_id
1 'polypeptide(L)'
;MASVAMALGINANLLRRWVRDAEVSPGGVAEGTARKALPSTEAASSSFVPVQLPAPVTPASDIRMEVRRGSTTIVVTWPAPLATECSMWLSELLR
;
A
#
# COMPACT_ATOMS: atom_id res chain seq x y z
N MET A 1 14.46 -6.93 7.34
CA MET A 1 13.79 -6.50 6.09
C MET A 1 12.92 -7.57 5.47
N ALA A 2 13.36 -8.84 5.34
CA ALA A 2 12.55 -9.87 4.68
C ALA A 2 11.18 -10.13 5.36
N SER A 3 11.13 -10.15 6.70
CA SER A 3 9.87 -10.28 7.45
C SER A 3 8.92 -9.09 7.23
N VAL A 4 9.44 -7.87 7.17
CA VAL A 4 8.68 -6.64 6.87
C VAL A 4 8.16 -6.66 5.44
N ALA A 5 8.99 -7.13 4.48
CA ALA A 5 8.60 -7.25 3.09
C ALA A 5 7.49 -8.30 2.91
N MET A 6 7.57 -9.45 3.58
CA MET A 6 6.55 -10.50 3.54
C MET A 6 5.22 -10.05 4.17
N ALA A 7 5.27 -9.35 5.30
CA ALA A 7 4.08 -8.81 5.95
C ALA A 7 3.32 -7.79 5.07
N LEU A 8 4.04 -7.09 4.18
CA LEU A 8 3.48 -6.11 3.24
C LEU A 8 3.26 -6.69 1.82
N GLY A 9 3.59 -7.96 1.58
CA GLY A 9 3.48 -8.59 0.26
C GLY A 9 4.47 -8.06 -0.79
N ILE A 10 5.57 -7.44 -0.37
CA ILE A 10 6.58 -6.82 -1.25
C ILE A 10 7.82 -7.71 -1.35
N ASN A 11 8.52 -7.69 -2.49
CA ASN A 11 9.77 -8.41 -2.67
C ASN A 11 10.88 -7.86 -1.74
N ALA A 12 11.49 -8.73 -0.94
CA ALA A 12 12.54 -8.36 0.01
C ALA A 12 13.77 -7.71 -0.65
N ASN A 13 14.07 -8.03 -1.91
CA ASN A 13 15.17 -7.44 -2.66
C ASN A 13 14.90 -5.98 -3.03
N LEU A 14 13.65 -5.65 -3.35
CA LEU A 14 13.21 -4.27 -3.64
C LEU A 14 13.28 -3.42 -2.38
N LEU A 15 12.75 -3.92 -1.26
CA LEU A 15 12.81 -3.22 0.03
C LEU A 15 14.26 -2.92 0.43
N ARG A 16 15.17 -3.89 0.27
CA ARG A 16 16.59 -3.70 0.60
C ARG A 16 17.26 -2.65 -0.28
N ARG A 17 16.94 -2.62 -1.57
CA ARG A 17 17.48 -1.62 -2.50
C ARG A 17 16.99 -0.21 -2.14
N TRP A 18 15.70 -0.05 -1.87
CA TRP A 18 15.15 1.26 -1.50
C TRP A 18 15.71 1.78 -0.18
N VAL A 19 15.88 0.91 0.82
CA VAL A 19 16.51 1.32 2.07
C VAL A 19 17.95 1.75 1.83
N ARG A 20 18.71 1.02 1.01
CA ARG A 20 20.07 1.43 0.64
C ARG A 20 20.10 2.77 -0.10
N ASP A 21 19.20 2.97 -1.06
CA ASP A 21 19.14 4.22 -1.84
C ASP A 21 18.74 5.41 -0.93
N ALA A 22 17.91 5.18 0.09
CA ALA A 22 17.53 6.17 1.10
C ALA A 22 18.67 6.45 2.11
N GLU A 23 19.42 5.42 2.52
CA GLU A 23 20.59 5.52 3.40
C GLU A 23 21.81 6.14 2.70
N VAL A 24 21.89 6.05 1.37
CA VAL A 24 22.88 6.76 0.53
C VAL A 24 22.47 8.22 0.30
N SER A 25 21.19 8.54 0.44
CA SER A 25 20.66 9.90 0.32
C SER A 25 20.38 10.59 1.67
N PRO A 26 21.41 10.72 2.53
CA PRO A 26 21.55 11.88 3.39
C PRO A 26 22.93 12.50 3.16
N GLY A 27 22.99 13.53 2.30
CA GLY A 27 24.10 14.49 2.25
C GLY A 27 25.51 13.90 2.09
N GLY A 28 25.83 13.37 0.90
CA GLY A 28 27.19 12.96 0.57
C GLY A 28 27.47 13.11 -0.92
N VAL A 29 28.09 14.22 -1.30
CA VAL A 29 28.73 14.37 -2.61
C VAL A 29 29.78 13.27 -2.79
N ALA A 30 29.45 12.24 -3.58
CA ALA A 30 30.47 11.40 -4.19
C ALA A 30 31.14 12.21 -5.30
N GLU A 31 32.21 12.89 -4.93
CA GLU A 31 33.17 13.54 -5.80
C GLU A 31 33.83 12.48 -6.68
N GLY A 32 33.66 12.62 -8.00
CA GLY A 32 34.21 11.67 -8.95
C GLY A 32 33.68 11.94 -10.35
N THR A 33 34.36 12.85 -11.05
CA THR A 33 34.25 13.27 -12.46
C THR A 33 33.55 14.62 -12.71
N ALA A 34 34.40 15.65 -12.79
CA ALA A 34 34.27 16.92 -13.50
C ALA A 34 32.86 17.53 -13.63
N ARG A 35 32.42 18.24 -12.58
CA ARG A 35 31.35 19.23 -12.75
C ARG A 35 31.94 20.49 -13.37
N LYS A 36 31.71 20.66 -14.68
CA LYS A 36 31.79 21.95 -15.36
C LYS A 36 30.98 22.95 -14.52
N ALA A 37 31.62 24.00 -14.00
CA ALA A 37 30.95 25.05 -13.25
C ALA A 37 29.89 25.68 -14.17
N LEU A 38 28.62 25.33 -13.96
CA LEU A 38 27.51 26.12 -14.46
C LEU A 38 27.40 27.37 -13.59
N PRO A 39 27.01 28.52 -14.16
CA PRO A 39 26.80 29.73 -13.38
C PRO A 39 25.79 29.45 -12.29
N SER A 40 26.12 29.87 -11.06
CA SER A 40 25.23 29.81 -9.90
C SER A 40 23.96 30.60 -10.21
N THR A 41 22.95 29.94 -10.76
CA THR A 41 21.58 30.39 -10.63
C THR A 41 21.26 30.27 -9.15
N GLU A 42 21.32 31.44 -8.50
CA GLU A 42 20.54 31.86 -7.35
C GLU A 42 19.70 30.72 -6.78
N ALA A 43 20.04 30.30 -5.57
CA ALA A 43 19.41 29.19 -4.86
C ALA A 43 17.88 29.34 -4.94
N ALA A 44 17.28 28.70 -5.94
CA ALA A 44 15.86 28.56 -6.06
C ALA A 44 15.46 27.84 -4.78
N SER A 45 14.84 28.58 -3.88
CA SER A 45 14.27 28.03 -2.66
C SER A 45 13.43 26.83 -3.10
N SER A 46 13.88 25.63 -2.71
CA SER A 46 13.15 24.40 -2.97
C SER A 46 11.81 24.57 -2.24
N SER A 47 10.78 24.98 -2.98
CA SER A 47 9.46 25.19 -2.44
C SER A 47 8.70 23.89 -2.55
N PHE A 48 8.21 23.42 -1.41
CA PHE A 48 7.31 22.28 -1.39
C PHE A 48 5.95 22.75 -1.91
N VAL A 49 5.53 22.22 -3.06
CA VAL A 49 4.18 22.44 -3.59
C VAL A 49 3.28 21.37 -2.96
N PRO A 50 2.26 21.75 -2.17
CA PRO A 50 1.31 20.78 -1.64
C PRO A 50 0.48 20.22 -2.80
N VAL A 51 0.60 18.92 -3.04
CA VAL A 51 -0.25 18.18 -3.98
C VAL A 51 -1.41 17.59 -3.19
N GLN A 52 -2.64 17.95 -3.55
CA GLN A 52 -3.84 17.32 -3.00
C GLN A 52 -3.93 15.89 -3.52
N LEU A 53 -3.74 14.91 -2.65
CA LEU A 53 -3.96 13.51 -2.96
C LEU A 53 -5.46 13.20 -2.85
N PRO A 54 -6.03 12.36 -3.73
CA PRO A 54 -7.40 11.87 -3.55
C PRO A 54 -7.59 11.33 -2.14
N ALA A 55 -8.77 11.59 -1.56
CA ALA A 55 -9.10 11.07 -0.24
C ALA A 55 -8.85 9.55 -0.24
N PRO A 56 -8.14 9.01 0.77
CA PRO A 56 -7.93 7.57 0.86
C PRO A 56 -9.31 6.90 0.86
N VAL A 57 -9.53 6.02 -0.12
CA VAL A 57 -10.75 5.22 -0.13
C VAL A 57 -10.65 4.28 1.05
N THR A 58 -11.50 4.45 2.05
CA THR A 58 -11.62 3.44 3.10
C THR A 58 -12.03 2.16 2.40
N PRO A 59 -11.25 1.06 2.50
CA PRO A 59 -11.64 -0.19 1.88
C PRO A 59 -13.03 -0.54 2.42
N ALA A 60 -13.98 -0.77 1.53
CA ALA A 60 -15.31 -1.20 1.93
C ALA A 60 -15.13 -2.48 2.75
N SER A 61 -15.63 -2.49 3.98
CA SER A 61 -15.50 -3.64 4.86
C SER A 61 -16.25 -4.83 4.26
N ASP A 62 -15.65 -6.01 4.19
CA ASP A 62 -16.39 -7.20 3.75
C ASP A 62 -17.19 -7.81 4.91
N ILE A 63 -18.38 -8.32 4.60
CA ILE A 63 -19.19 -9.17 5.47
C ILE A 63 -18.66 -10.60 5.33
N ARG A 64 -18.21 -11.19 6.44
CA ARG A 64 -17.74 -12.57 6.46
C ARG A 64 -18.71 -13.46 7.21
N MET A 65 -19.09 -14.56 6.60
CA MET A 65 -19.95 -15.58 7.17
C MET A 65 -19.27 -16.93 7.16
N GLU A 66 -19.49 -17.71 8.20
CA GLU A 66 -19.00 -19.08 8.31
C GLU A 66 -20.18 -20.03 8.50
N VAL A 67 -20.32 -20.99 7.60
CA VAL A 67 -21.36 -22.02 7.63
C VAL A 67 -20.69 -23.35 7.91
N ARG A 68 -21.08 -23.99 9.01
CA ARG A 68 -20.52 -25.28 9.44
C ARG A 68 -21.58 -26.37 9.33
N ARG A 69 -21.26 -27.46 8.62
CA ARG A 69 -22.10 -28.67 8.51
C ARG A 69 -21.25 -29.90 8.80
N GLY A 70 -21.38 -30.43 10.01
CA GLY A 70 -20.52 -31.53 10.49
C GLY A 70 -19.06 -31.11 10.49
N SER A 71 -18.22 -31.82 9.74
CA SER A 71 -16.80 -31.49 9.54
C SER A 71 -16.55 -30.46 8.42
N THR A 72 -17.55 -30.11 7.62
CA THR A 72 -17.40 -29.18 6.50
C THR A 72 -17.60 -27.75 6.98
N THR A 73 -16.66 -26.87 6.66
CA THR A 73 -16.74 -25.43 6.92
C THR A 73 -16.69 -24.67 5.61
N ILE A 74 -17.68 -23.82 5.36
CA ILE A 74 -17.80 -22.96 4.19
C ILE A 74 -17.67 -21.52 4.67
N VAL A 75 -16.71 -20.80 4.11
CA VAL A 75 -16.52 -19.36 4.39
C VAL A 75 -17.02 -18.58 3.19
N VAL A 76 -17.94 -17.65 3.44
CA VAL A 76 -18.48 -16.74 2.43
C VAL A 76 -18.03 -15.34 2.77
N THR A 77 -17.48 -14.64 1.77
CA THR A 77 -17.06 -13.23 1.88
C THR A 77 -17.92 -12.43 0.92
N TRP A 78 -18.60 -11.41 1.44
CA TRP A 78 -19.56 -10.61 0.71
C TRP A 78 -19.22 -9.12 0.84
N PRO A 79 -19.22 -8.32 -0.24
CA PRO A 79 -18.89 -6.90 -0.17
C PRO A 79 -19.94 -6.10 0.64
N ALA A 80 -19.55 -5.25 1.61
CA ALA A 80 -20.53 -4.41 2.33
C ALA A 80 -21.46 -3.56 1.44
N PRO A 81 -21.03 -3.01 0.28
CA PRO A 81 -21.92 -2.23 -0.57
C PRO A 81 -23.13 -3.03 -1.08
N LEU A 82 -23.05 -4.36 -1.06
CA LEU A 82 -24.09 -5.29 -1.51
C LEU A 82 -24.79 -5.99 -0.32
N ALA A 83 -24.81 -5.37 0.87
CA ALA A 83 -25.40 -5.96 2.07
C ALA A 83 -26.89 -6.35 1.92
N THR A 84 -27.65 -5.62 1.10
CA THR A 84 -29.06 -5.92 0.83
C THR A 84 -29.21 -7.22 0.03
N GLU A 85 -28.33 -7.49 -0.93
CA GLU A 85 -28.34 -8.75 -1.68
C GLU A 85 -27.92 -9.92 -0.78
N CYS A 86 -26.97 -9.68 0.12
CA CYS A 86 -26.55 -10.65 1.13
C CYS A 86 -27.72 -11.09 2.02
N SER A 87 -28.55 -10.13 2.49
CA SER A 87 -29.69 -10.44 3.37
C SER A 87 -30.80 -11.21 2.65
N MET A 88 -31.03 -10.95 1.36
CA MET A 88 -31.96 -11.72 0.54
C MET A 88 -31.48 -13.16 0.36
N TRP A 89 -30.22 -13.35 -0.03
CA TRP A 89 -29.63 -14.68 -0.19
C TRP A 89 -29.64 -15.47 1.12
N LEU A 90 -29.29 -14.84 2.25
CA LEU A 90 -29.36 -15.44 3.58
C LEU A 90 -30.79 -15.88 3.95
N SER A 91 -31.78 -15.04 3.66
CA SER A 91 -33.18 -15.33 3.97
C SER A 91 -33.73 -16.50 3.14
N GLU A 92 -33.28 -16.63 1.90
CA GLU A 92 -33.62 -17.76 1.03
C GLU A 92 -32.95 -19.05 1.49
N LEU A 93 -31.69 -18.99 1.93
CA LEU A 93 -30.97 -20.14 2.49
C LEU A 93 -31.56 -20.67 3.79
N LEU A 94 -32.12 -19.78 4.63
CA LEU A 94 -32.67 -20.14 5.94
C LEU A 94 -34.14 -20.59 5.87
N ARG A 95 -34.74 -20.55 4.69
CA ARG A 95 -36.10 -21.05 4.46
C ARG A 95 -36.09 -22.56 4.22
#